data_AF-A0A6J3ATR3-F1
#
_entry.id   AF-A0A6J3ATR3-F1
#
_cell.length_a   1.000
_cell.length_b   1.000
_cell.length_c   1.000
_cell.angle_alpha   90.00
_cell.angle_beta   90.00
_cell.angle_gamma   90.00
#
_symmetry.space_group_name_H-M   'P 1'
#
loop_
_entity.id
_entity.type
_entity.pdbx_description
1 polymer ?
#
loop_
_entity_poly.entity_id
_entity_poly.type
_entity_poly.pdbx_seq_one_letter_code
_entity_poly.pdbx_strand_id
1 'polypeptide(L)'
;MSVQDKGVIKNISPADAYRDFRLAFVGWKPLTDLVLEGSVHSDKRLLLLLCELLKHSRCDVRCLRLGSYSDTAQRWAAFSSALKIIQSLKYLGLTASEFLDEGVKLPCTTLRHPECFLQKLSLENCHLTGACCKELSSALIVNQRLTHLCLARNSLGDGGVKILCEGLSYPECKLQTLVRCHCNINRQGCRYCRYIARLLQGDSSLTGLSLGFNPTATGLCFLCEALKKPNCNLKCLRHETF
;
A
#
# COMPACT_ATOMS: atom_id res chain seq x y z
N MET A 1 12.58 -3.02 -29.21
CA MET A 1 13.33 -2.24 -28.20
C MET A 1 12.41 -1.16 -27.64
N SER A 2 11.69 -1.44 -26.55
CA SER A 2 10.81 -0.46 -25.92
C SER A 2 11.55 0.23 -24.78
N VAL A 3 12.00 1.46 -25.00
CA VAL A 3 12.48 2.34 -23.93
C VAL A 3 11.26 2.62 -23.03
N GLN A 4 11.28 2.09 -21.81
CA GLN A 4 10.35 2.52 -20.78
C GLN A 4 10.68 3.97 -20.42
N ASP A 5 9.82 4.90 -20.82
CA ASP A 5 9.93 6.33 -20.52
C ASP A 5 9.67 6.58 -19.02
N LYS A 6 10.65 6.21 -18.19
CA LYS A 6 10.68 6.49 -16.75
C LYS A 6 11.04 7.96 -16.55
N GLY A 7 10.04 8.83 -16.47
CA GLY A 7 10.18 10.20 -15.97
C GLY A 7 10.48 10.20 -14.47
N VAL A 8 11.67 9.76 -14.08
CA VAL A 8 12.08 9.73 -12.67
C VAL A 8 12.56 11.12 -12.30
N ILE A 9 11.62 11.92 -11.84
CA ILE A 9 11.88 13.17 -11.17
C ILE A 9 12.44 12.84 -9.77
N LYS A 10 13.72 13.11 -9.51
CA LYS A 10 14.36 12.89 -8.21
C LYS A 10 14.88 14.22 -7.68
N ASN A 11 14.75 14.45 -6.37
CA ASN A 11 15.33 15.59 -5.67
C ASN A 11 14.92 16.97 -6.21
N ILE A 12 13.67 17.13 -6.62
CA ILE A 12 13.20 18.44 -7.05
C ILE A 12 12.88 19.32 -5.84
N SER A 13 13.47 20.52 -5.82
CA SER A 13 13.09 21.58 -4.87
C SER A 13 11.65 22.03 -5.17
N PRO A 14 10.83 22.42 -4.19
CA PRO A 14 9.40 22.68 -4.44
C PRO A 14 9.11 23.79 -5.47
N ALA A 15 10.02 24.77 -5.61
CA ALA A 15 9.95 25.80 -6.64
C ALA A 15 10.23 25.24 -8.05
N ASP A 16 11.17 24.29 -8.15
CA ASP A 16 11.47 23.58 -9.39
C ASP A 16 10.36 22.57 -9.73
N ALA A 17 9.68 21.99 -8.73
CA ALA A 17 8.54 21.11 -8.96
C ALA A 17 7.41 21.86 -9.63
N TYR A 18 7.07 23.05 -9.15
CA TYR A 18 6.03 23.87 -9.74
C TYR A 18 6.38 24.29 -11.18
N ARG A 19 7.63 24.73 -11.41
CA ARG A 19 8.11 25.10 -12.75
C ARG A 19 8.13 23.89 -13.69
N ASP A 20 8.65 22.76 -13.24
CA ASP A 20 8.79 21.54 -14.05
C ASP A 20 7.45 20.85 -14.26
N PHE A 21 6.52 20.86 -13.29
CA PHE A 21 5.14 20.46 -13.51
C PHE A 21 4.50 21.35 -14.59
N ARG A 22 4.58 22.69 -14.45
CA ARG A 22 3.97 23.61 -15.41
C ARG A 22 4.59 23.52 -16.81
N LEU A 23 5.91 23.36 -16.91
CA LEU A 23 6.62 23.19 -18.19
C LEU A 23 6.42 21.79 -18.79
N ALA A 24 6.30 20.74 -17.97
CA ALA A 24 6.03 19.37 -18.43
C ALA A 24 4.68 19.27 -19.16
N PHE A 25 3.66 20.04 -18.78
CA PHE A 25 2.33 19.95 -19.41
C PHE A 25 2.17 20.75 -20.71
N VAL A 26 3.11 21.62 -21.06
CA VAL A 26 3.06 22.40 -22.32
C VAL A 26 3.66 21.63 -23.50
N GLY A 27 4.44 20.56 -23.27
CA GLY A 27 5.15 19.91 -24.39
C GLY A 27 5.59 18.44 -24.27
N TRP A 28 5.20 17.66 -23.26
CA TRP A 28 5.70 16.27 -23.12
C TRP A 28 4.72 15.16 -23.48
N LYS A 29 5.33 14.01 -23.82
CA LYS A 29 4.73 12.67 -23.90
C LYS A 29 4.08 12.28 -22.54
N PRO A 30 3.10 11.37 -22.52
CA PRO A 30 2.37 11.01 -21.30
C PRO A 30 3.30 10.49 -20.21
N LEU A 31 3.40 11.21 -19.10
CA LEU A 31 4.15 10.78 -17.91
C LEU A 31 3.39 9.67 -17.18
N THR A 32 3.94 8.46 -17.14
CA THR A 32 3.28 7.31 -16.50
C THR A 32 3.76 7.02 -15.08
N ASP A 33 4.97 7.45 -14.72
CA ASP A 33 5.60 7.13 -13.44
C ASP A 33 6.12 8.41 -12.80
N LEU A 34 5.58 8.76 -11.64
CA LEU A 34 5.94 9.93 -10.85
C LEU A 34 6.43 9.48 -9.47
N VAL A 35 7.64 9.88 -9.12
CA VAL A 35 8.26 9.58 -7.83
C VAL A 35 8.64 10.90 -7.20
N LEU A 36 8.24 11.11 -5.95
CA LEU A 36 8.56 12.30 -5.17
C LEU A 36 9.15 11.80 -3.84
N GLU A 37 10.47 11.74 -3.79
CA GLU A 37 11.27 11.28 -2.65
C GLU A 37 12.19 12.42 -2.18
N GLY A 38 12.24 12.68 -0.87
CA GLY A 38 13.04 13.75 -0.27
C GLY A 38 12.27 14.54 0.78
N SER A 39 12.98 15.30 1.63
CA SER A 39 12.41 16.13 2.70
C SER A 39 11.63 17.32 2.13
N VAL A 40 10.44 17.06 1.58
CA VAL A 40 9.46 18.10 1.19
C VAL A 40 8.64 18.55 2.41
N HIS A 41 9.20 18.41 3.63
CA HIS A 41 8.57 18.73 4.92
C HIS A 41 8.06 20.18 5.02
N SER A 42 8.34 21.02 4.03
CA SER A 42 8.06 22.45 4.06
C SER A 42 7.04 22.93 3.02
N ASP A 43 6.78 22.19 1.92
CA ASP A 43 5.86 22.69 0.88
C ASP A 43 4.44 22.16 1.01
N LYS A 44 3.67 22.95 1.76
CA LYS A 44 2.22 22.87 1.95
C LYS A 44 1.40 22.88 0.64
N ARG A 45 1.98 23.14 -0.52
CA ARG A 45 1.24 23.21 -1.82
C ARG A 45 1.35 21.92 -2.63
N LEU A 46 2.25 21.00 -2.30
CA LEU A 46 2.51 19.83 -3.15
C LEU A 46 1.27 18.94 -3.35
N LEU A 47 0.54 18.58 -2.30
CA LEU A 47 -0.70 17.80 -2.45
C LEU A 47 -1.77 18.51 -3.28
N LEU A 48 -1.87 19.83 -3.17
CA LEU A 48 -2.84 20.61 -3.97
C LEU A 48 -2.48 20.55 -5.45
N LEU A 49 -1.20 20.75 -5.78
CA LEU A 49 -0.69 20.64 -7.15
C LEU A 49 -0.87 19.23 -7.71
N LEU A 50 -0.61 18.20 -6.90
CA LEU A 50 -0.87 16.81 -7.29
C LEU A 50 -2.37 16.58 -7.55
N CYS A 51 -3.26 17.15 -6.73
CA CYS A 51 -4.70 17.05 -6.98
C CYS A 51 -5.09 17.70 -8.32
N GLU A 52 -4.57 18.88 -8.64
CA GLU A 52 -4.82 19.57 -9.90
C GLU A 52 -4.26 18.78 -11.09
N LEU A 53 -3.03 18.29 -10.96
CA LEU A 53 -2.35 17.47 -11.97
C LEU A 53 -3.16 16.21 -12.27
N LEU A 54 -3.54 15.48 -11.24
CA LEU A 54 -4.20 14.20 -11.42
C LEU A 54 -5.62 14.34 -11.98
N LYS A 55 -6.27 15.49 -11.78
CA LYS A 55 -7.57 15.83 -12.40
C LYS A 55 -7.46 16.26 -13.86
N HIS A 56 -6.26 16.58 -14.33
CA HIS A 56 -6.07 17.06 -15.69
C HIS A 56 -6.37 15.94 -16.71
N SER A 57 -7.13 16.24 -17.76
CA SER A 57 -7.60 15.25 -18.75
C SER A 57 -6.48 14.53 -19.52
N ARG A 58 -5.26 15.09 -19.51
CA ARG A 58 -4.06 14.52 -20.13
C ARG A 58 -3.17 13.74 -19.14
N CYS A 59 -3.56 13.63 -17.87
CA CYS A 59 -2.80 12.88 -16.89
C CYS A 59 -2.94 11.37 -17.14
N ASP A 60 -1.84 10.68 -17.47
CA ASP A 60 -1.76 9.22 -17.56
C ASP A 60 -0.80 8.65 -16.50
N VAL A 61 -0.67 9.31 -15.35
CA VAL A 61 0.17 8.80 -14.26
C VAL A 61 -0.44 7.49 -13.77
N ARG A 62 0.35 6.42 -13.85
CA ARG A 62 0.03 5.04 -13.45
C ARG A 62 0.68 4.66 -12.14
N CYS A 63 1.81 5.27 -11.82
CA CYS A 63 2.58 5.03 -10.61
C CYS A 63 2.88 6.35 -9.92
N LEU A 64 2.43 6.51 -8.68
CA LEU A 64 2.75 7.66 -7.84
C LEU A 64 3.42 7.18 -6.56
N ARG A 65 4.62 7.69 -6.25
CA ARG A 65 5.29 7.47 -4.97
C ARG A 65 5.52 8.79 -4.26
N LEU A 66 5.03 8.89 -3.03
CA LEU A 66 5.23 10.00 -2.11
C LEU A 66 6.02 9.46 -0.91
N GLY A 67 7.25 9.95 -0.73
CA GLY A 67 8.12 9.62 0.39
C GLY A 67 8.16 10.74 1.42
N SER A 68 8.07 10.42 2.71
CA SER A 68 8.36 11.34 3.82
C SER A 68 7.55 12.65 3.78
N TYR A 69 6.25 12.56 3.47
CA TYR A 69 5.38 13.72 3.34
C TYR A 69 4.41 13.86 4.52
N SER A 70 4.30 15.06 5.09
CA SER A 70 3.35 15.40 6.15
C SER A 70 2.51 16.60 5.74
N ASP A 71 1.20 16.57 6.04
CA ASP A 71 0.28 17.64 5.67
C ASP A 71 -1.00 17.58 6.50
N THR A 72 -1.89 18.58 6.32
CA THR A 72 -3.15 18.65 7.03
C THR A 72 -4.13 17.55 6.59
N ALA A 73 -4.99 17.11 7.51
CA ALA A 73 -6.05 16.15 7.22
C ALA A 73 -6.95 16.60 6.05
N GLN A 74 -7.21 17.91 5.93
CA GLN A 74 -8.01 18.48 4.85
C GLN A 74 -7.37 18.26 3.46
N ARG A 75 -6.05 18.40 3.34
CA ARG A 75 -5.36 18.19 2.06
C ARG A 75 -5.27 16.74 1.67
N TRP A 76 -5.06 15.86 2.65
CA TRP A 76 -5.19 14.44 2.40
C TRP A 76 -6.61 14.03 2.01
N ALA A 77 -7.64 14.67 2.55
CA ALA A 77 -9.03 14.45 2.14
C ALA A 77 -9.28 14.94 0.70
N ALA A 78 -8.71 16.08 0.31
CA ALA A 78 -8.74 16.57 -1.07
C ALA A 78 -8.01 15.59 -2.02
N PHE A 79 -6.85 15.08 -1.62
CA PHE A 79 -6.07 14.09 -2.36
C PHE A 79 -6.82 12.76 -2.50
N SER A 80 -7.38 12.22 -1.41
CA SER A 80 -8.26 11.06 -1.42
C SER A 80 -9.44 11.25 -2.38
N SER A 81 -10.05 12.44 -2.39
CA SER A 81 -11.15 12.76 -3.31
C SER A 81 -10.71 12.77 -4.78
N ALA A 82 -9.50 13.26 -5.07
CA ALA A 82 -8.93 13.18 -6.42
C ALA A 82 -8.66 11.72 -6.82
N LEU A 83 -8.08 10.90 -5.93
CA LEU A 83 -7.80 9.48 -6.17
C LEU A 83 -9.02 8.63 -6.53
N LYS A 84 -10.22 9.01 -6.08
CA LYS A 84 -11.46 8.28 -6.38
C LYS A 84 -11.86 8.33 -7.85
N ILE A 85 -11.53 9.41 -8.56
CA ILE A 85 -11.96 9.67 -9.94
C ILE A 85 -10.88 9.35 -10.97
N ILE A 86 -9.64 9.14 -10.53
CA ILE A 86 -8.51 8.89 -11.43
C ILE A 86 -8.48 7.41 -11.82
N GLN A 87 -8.65 7.16 -13.12
CA GLN A 87 -8.67 5.80 -13.66
C GLN A 87 -7.30 5.31 -14.12
N SER A 88 -6.34 6.22 -14.35
CA SER A 88 -4.99 5.87 -14.82
C SER A 88 -4.11 5.28 -13.73
N LEU A 89 -4.30 5.71 -12.48
CA LEU A 89 -3.40 5.39 -11.37
C LEU A 89 -3.60 3.96 -10.87
N LYS A 90 -2.59 3.12 -11.09
CA LYS A 90 -2.58 1.70 -10.69
C LYS A 90 -1.76 1.44 -9.43
N TYR A 91 -0.74 2.25 -9.17
CA TYR A 91 0.15 2.12 -8.02
C TYR A 91 0.25 3.43 -7.25
N LEU A 92 0.07 3.35 -5.93
CA LEU A 92 0.28 4.44 -4.98
C LEU A 92 1.21 3.96 -3.86
N GLY A 93 2.32 4.65 -3.64
CA GLY A 93 3.18 4.46 -2.48
C GLY A 93 3.19 5.71 -1.62
N LEU A 94 2.95 5.56 -0.32
CA LEU A 94 2.94 6.64 0.68
C LEU A 94 4.05 6.45 1.73
N THR A 95 5.15 5.82 1.34
CA THR A 95 6.22 5.32 2.21
C THR A 95 6.78 6.40 3.15
N ALA A 96 7.08 6.04 4.41
CA ALA A 96 7.75 6.90 5.40
C ALA A 96 7.04 8.24 5.69
N SER A 97 5.77 8.37 5.32
CA SER A 97 4.94 9.51 5.67
C SER A 97 4.43 9.33 7.11
N GLU A 98 4.29 10.41 7.90
CA GLU A 98 3.76 10.39 9.28
C GLU A 98 2.24 10.10 9.30
N PHE A 99 1.84 9.01 8.65
CA PHE A 99 0.49 8.47 8.65
C PHE A 99 0.31 7.65 9.92
N LEU A 100 0.15 8.30 11.07
CA LEU A 100 -0.44 7.63 12.24
C LEU A 100 -1.74 6.89 11.82
N ASP A 101 -2.29 6.04 12.70
CA ASP A 101 -3.47 5.20 12.37
C ASP A 101 -4.66 5.99 11.78
N GLU A 102 -4.83 7.25 12.16
CA GLU A 102 -5.85 8.16 11.61
C GLU A 102 -5.67 8.46 10.11
N GLY A 103 -4.43 8.54 9.63
CA GLY A 103 -4.12 8.78 8.23
C GLY A 103 -4.61 7.67 7.31
N VAL A 104 -4.73 6.43 7.81
CA VAL A 104 -5.19 5.25 7.03
C VAL A 104 -6.65 5.37 6.60
N LYS A 105 -7.47 6.16 7.30
CA LYS A 105 -8.87 6.40 6.92
C LYS A 105 -8.98 6.96 5.50
N LEU A 106 -8.00 7.73 5.05
CA LEU A 106 -8.00 8.40 3.75
C LEU A 106 -7.78 7.45 2.57
N PRO A 107 -6.73 6.60 2.54
CA PRO A 107 -6.63 5.55 1.53
C PRO A 107 -7.78 4.53 1.67
N CYS A 108 -8.25 4.18 2.87
CA CYS A 108 -9.39 3.27 3.03
C CYS A 108 -10.69 3.81 2.42
N THR A 109 -11.00 5.09 2.63
CA THR A 109 -12.15 5.74 1.98
C THR A 109 -12.01 5.84 0.47
N THR A 110 -10.78 5.96 -0.04
CA THR A 110 -10.50 5.87 -1.48
C THR A 110 -10.78 4.45 -1.98
N LEU A 111 -10.24 3.42 -1.32
CA LEU A 111 -10.39 2.02 -1.71
C LEU A 111 -11.85 1.55 -1.68
N ARG A 112 -12.67 2.05 -0.75
CA ARG A 112 -14.10 1.72 -0.72
C ARG A 112 -14.91 2.35 -1.84
N HIS A 113 -14.36 3.32 -2.57
CA HIS A 113 -15.07 3.94 -3.68
C HIS A 113 -15.16 2.96 -4.86
N PRO A 114 -16.35 2.75 -5.46
CA PRO A 114 -16.54 1.76 -6.52
C PRO A 114 -15.71 2.05 -7.78
N GLU A 115 -15.41 3.33 -8.02
CA GLU A 115 -14.61 3.78 -9.16
C GLU A 115 -13.10 3.85 -8.85
N CYS A 116 -12.64 3.43 -7.67
CA CYS A 116 -11.20 3.42 -7.39
C CYS A 116 -10.49 2.37 -8.26
N PHE A 117 -9.56 2.79 -9.12
CA PHE A 117 -8.79 1.92 -10.03
C PHE A 117 -7.47 1.40 -9.45
N LEU A 118 -7.17 1.72 -8.19
CA LEU A 118 -5.90 1.37 -7.58
C LEU A 118 -5.73 -0.15 -7.46
N GLN A 119 -4.63 -0.67 -7.99
CA GLN A 119 -4.30 -2.10 -7.98
C GLN A 119 -3.23 -2.43 -6.94
N LYS A 120 -2.36 -1.47 -6.61
CA LYS A 120 -1.24 -1.63 -5.69
C LYS A 120 -1.13 -0.45 -4.74
N LEU A 121 -1.03 -0.75 -3.45
CA LEU A 121 -0.85 0.24 -2.39
C LEU A 121 0.37 -0.13 -1.53
N SER A 122 1.24 0.84 -1.28
CA SER A 122 2.34 0.71 -0.31
C SER A 122 2.18 1.73 0.81
N LEU A 123 2.05 1.23 2.04
CA LEU A 123 2.05 2.01 3.28
C LEU A 123 3.27 1.62 4.13
N GLU A 124 4.43 1.44 3.48
CA GLU A 124 5.66 1.04 4.18
C GLU A 124 6.14 2.15 5.13
N ASN A 125 6.54 1.77 6.35
CA ASN A 125 7.10 2.67 7.34
C ASN A 125 6.20 3.88 7.67
N CYS A 126 4.88 3.67 7.70
CA CYS A 126 3.92 4.73 7.98
C CYS A 126 3.63 4.91 9.47
N HIS A 127 4.30 4.18 10.38
CA HIS A 127 4.00 4.16 11.82
C HIS A 127 2.60 3.62 12.16
N LEU A 128 2.11 2.68 11.36
CA LEU A 128 0.82 2.03 11.60
C LEU A 128 0.89 1.03 12.75
N THR A 129 -0.20 0.94 13.49
CA THR A 129 -0.41 -0.03 14.58
C THR A 129 -1.60 -0.94 14.30
N GLY A 130 -1.88 -1.85 15.24
CA GLY A 130 -3.05 -2.72 15.14
C GLY A 130 -4.39 -1.97 15.10
N ALA A 131 -4.43 -0.70 15.54
CA ALA A 131 -5.66 0.09 15.55
C ALA A 131 -6.22 0.36 14.14
N CYS A 132 -5.36 0.52 13.12
CA CYS A 132 -5.82 0.77 11.75
C CYS A 132 -6.30 -0.50 11.01
N CYS A 133 -6.02 -1.70 11.55
CA CYS A 133 -6.24 -2.96 10.85
C CYS A 133 -7.72 -3.24 10.56
N LYS A 134 -8.65 -2.79 11.43
CA LYS A 134 -10.09 -2.91 11.19
C LYS A 134 -10.55 -2.08 9.99
N GLU A 135 -10.01 -0.86 9.87
CA GLU A 135 -10.31 0.05 8.78
C GLU A 135 -9.75 -0.46 7.45
N LEU A 136 -8.51 -0.97 7.45
CA LEU A 136 -7.91 -1.63 6.28
C LEU A 136 -8.68 -2.88 5.87
N SER A 137 -8.98 -3.78 6.81
CA SER A 137 -9.70 -5.03 6.57
C SER A 137 -11.04 -4.78 5.88
N SER A 138 -11.85 -3.87 6.43
CA SER A 138 -13.15 -3.52 5.82
C SER A 138 -13.02 -2.87 4.43
N ALA A 139 -11.98 -2.08 4.18
CA ALA A 139 -11.72 -1.53 2.84
C ALA A 139 -11.32 -2.63 1.83
N LEU A 140 -10.52 -3.62 2.26
CA LEU A 140 -10.07 -4.74 1.42
C LEU A 140 -11.20 -5.71 1.04
N ILE A 141 -12.20 -5.88 1.90
CA ILE A 141 -13.38 -6.72 1.61
C ILE A 141 -14.22 -6.08 0.49
N VAL A 142 -14.43 -4.76 0.56
CA VAL A 142 -15.26 -4.03 -0.40
C VAL A 142 -14.53 -3.81 -1.72
N ASN A 143 -13.24 -3.49 -1.68
CA ASN A 143 -12.48 -3.14 -2.88
C ASN A 143 -12.24 -4.37 -3.79
N GLN A 144 -12.66 -4.26 -5.05
CA GLN A 144 -12.59 -5.36 -6.03
C GLN A 144 -11.36 -5.29 -6.97
N ARG A 145 -10.41 -4.39 -6.73
CA ARG A 145 -9.30 -4.11 -7.67
C ARG A 145 -7.90 -4.18 -7.04
N LEU A 146 -7.78 -3.92 -5.75
CA LEU A 146 -6.51 -3.92 -5.04
C LEU A 146 -6.02 -5.36 -4.90
N THR A 147 -4.93 -5.65 -5.59
CA THR A 147 -4.31 -6.98 -5.63
C THR A 147 -3.01 -7.03 -4.84
N HIS A 148 -2.39 -5.88 -4.54
CA HIS A 148 -1.12 -5.82 -3.82
C HIS A 148 -1.16 -4.77 -2.71
N LEU A 149 -0.79 -5.18 -1.49
CA LEU A 149 -0.67 -4.30 -0.33
C LEU A 149 0.68 -4.53 0.35
N CYS A 150 1.46 -3.47 0.54
CA CYS A 150 2.68 -3.48 1.35
C CYS A 150 2.45 -2.75 2.67
N LEU A 151 2.69 -3.45 3.78
CA LEU A 151 2.63 -2.93 5.15
C LEU A 151 3.99 -3.04 5.87
N ALA A 152 5.08 -3.16 5.09
CA ALA A 152 6.45 -3.27 5.59
C ALA A 152 6.77 -2.20 6.65
N ARG A 153 7.58 -2.57 7.64
CA ARG A 153 8.09 -1.63 8.67
C ARG A 153 6.98 -0.91 9.47
N ASN A 154 5.82 -1.54 9.65
CA ASN A 154 4.79 -1.09 10.58
C ASN A 154 4.65 -2.06 11.75
N SER A 155 4.19 -1.57 12.91
CA SER A 155 4.10 -2.32 14.16
C SER A 155 2.66 -2.74 14.46
N LEU A 156 2.06 -3.54 13.57
CA LEU A 156 0.64 -3.91 13.64
C LEU A 156 0.30 -4.78 14.87
N GLY A 157 1.28 -5.56 15.33
CA GLY A 157 1.11 -6.53 16.41
C GLY A 157 0.16 -7.67 16.05
N ASP A 158 0.11 -8.68 16.93
CA ASP A 158 -0.66 -9.91 16.66
C ASP A 158 -2.16 -9.67 16.51
N GLY A 159 -2.72 -8.74 17.30
CA GLY A 159 -4.12 -8.37 17.21
C GLY A 159 -4.48 -7.71 15.88
N GLY A 160 -3.62 -6.81 15.39
CA GLY A 160 -3.79 -6.18 14.08
C GLY A 160 -3.73 -7.20 12.95
N VAL A 161 -2.74 -8.10 12.98
CA VAL A 161 -2.63 -9.16 11.96
C VAL A 161 -3.82 -10.11 12.00
N LYS A 162 -4.33 -10.48 13.18
CA LYS A 162 -5.55 -11.29 13.28
C LYS A 162 -6.70 -10.66 12.52
N ILE A 163 -6.95 -9.37 12.73
CA ILE A 163 -8.03 -8.61 12.08
C ILE A 163 -7.83 -8.53 10.57
N LEU A 164 -6.59 -8.33 10.11
CA LEU A 164 -6.27 -8.36 8.68
C LEU A 164 -6.52 -9.75 8.08
N CYS A 165 -6.09 -10.83 8.74
CA CYS A 165 -6.33 -12.19 8.26
C CYS A 165 -7.82 -12.52 8.17
N GLU A 166 -8.63 -12.07 9.14
CA GLU A 166 -10.08 -12.22 9.10
C GLU A 166 -10.66 -11.53 7.85
N GLY A 167 -10.24 -10.30 7.54
CA GLY A 167 -10.69 -9.61 6.32
C GLY A 167 -10.26 -10.28 5.03
N LEU A 168 -9.03 -10.77 4.98
CA LEU A 168 -8.48 -11.48 3.81
C LEU A 168 -9.12 -12.85 3.59
N SER A 169 -9.78 -13.41 4.60
CA SER A 169 -10.51 -14.68 4.50
C SER A 169 -11.90 -14.53 3.86
N TYR A 170 -12.38 -13.30 3.66
CA TYR A 170 -13.63 -13.06 2.94
C TYR A 170 -13.45 -13.33 1.44
N PRO A 171 -14.38 -14.08 0.81
CA PRO A 171 -14.28 -14.45 -0.62
C PRO A 171 -14.37 -13.24 -1.57
N GLU A 172 -14.97 -12.14 -1.11
CA GLU A 172 -15.03 -10.87 -1.83
C GLU A 172 -13.67 -10.16 -1.90
N CYS A 173 -12.76 -10.45 -0.96
CA CYS A 173 -11.44 -9.82 -0.94
C CYS A 173 -10.60 -10.31 -2.12
N LYS A 174 -10.12 -9.36 -2.95
CA LYS A 174 -9.32 -9.66 -4.16
C LYS A 174 -7.81 -9.50 -3.97
N LEU A 175 -7.35 -9.34 -2.73
CA LEU A 175 -5.94 -9.15 -2.45
C LEU A 175 -5.13 -10.42 -2.72
N GLN A 176 -4.24 -10.36 -3.72
CA GLN A 176 -3.42 -11.48 -4.14
C GLN A 176 -2.05 -11.50 -3.45
N THR A 177 -1.50 -10.33 -3.13
CA THR A 177 -0.17 -10.20 -2.53
C THR A 177 -0.20 -9.30 -1.29
N LEU A 178 0.23 -9.87 -0.17
CA LEU A 178 0.49 -9.12 1.07
C LEU A 178 1.99 -9.10 1.35
N VAL A 179 2.57 -7.91 1.36
CA VAL A 179 4.00 -7.72 1.61
C VAL A 179 4.23 -7.24 3.03
N ARG A 180 4.89 -8.10 3.81
CA ARG A 180 5.65 -7.80 5.03
C ARG A 180 4.85 -7.05 6.09
N CYS A 181 3.91 -7.71 6.74
CA CYS A 181 3.38 -7.22 8.02
C CYS A 181 4.39 -7.53 9.12
N HIS A 182 5.01 -6.51 9.73
CA HIS A 182 5.88 -6.70 10.90
C HIS A 182 5.00 -6.85 12.15
N CYS A 183 5.20 -7.95 12.87
CA CYS A 183 4.78 -8.05 14.26
C CYS A 183 6.01 -7.93 15.14
N ASN A 184 5.91 -7.18 16.23
CA ASN A 184 6.97 -7.12 17.24
C ASN A 184 7.03 -8.50 17.95
N ILE A 185 7.87 -9.41 17.48
CA ILE A 185 7.81 -10.84 17.83
C ILE A 185 8.68 -11.14 19.06
N ASN A 186 8.00 -11.38 20.18
CA ASN A 186 8.50 -12.13 21.34
C ASN A 186 8.02 -13.60 21.24
N ARG A 187 8.04 -14.41 22.33
CA ARG A 187 7.51 -15.80 22.36
C ARG A 187 6.10 -15.97 21.74
N GLN A 188 5.35 -14.88 21.57
CA GLN A 188 4.03 -14.85 20.96
C GLN A 188 4.00 -15.00 19.43
N GLY A 189 5.14 -14.95 18.72
CA GLY A 189 5.22 -15.11 17.26
C GLY A 189 4.56 -16.36 16.68
N CYS A 190 4.28 -17.39 17.51
CA CYS A 190 3.48 -18.55 17.15
C CYS A 190 2.02 -18.22 16.80
N ARG A 191 1.43 -17.15 17.36
CA ARG A 191 0.03 -16.75 17.08
C ARG A 191 -0.11 -16.16 15.69
N TYR A 192 0.82 -15.29 15.29
CA TYR A 192 0.92 -14.75 13.94
C TYR A 192 0.91 -15.87 12.89
N CYS A 193 1.81 -16.84 13.02
CA CYS A 193 1.93 -17.96 12.08
C CYS A 193 0.63 -18.78 12.01
N ARG A 194 -0.12 -18.89 13.11
CA ARG A 194 -1.42 -19.58 13.15
C ARG A 194 -2.51 -18.82 12.39
N TYR A 195 -2.55 -17.49 12.48
CA TYR A 195 -3.52 -16.69 11.70
C TYR A 195 -3.26 -16.80 10.21
N ILE A 196 -1.99 -16.67 9.81
CA ILE A 196 -1.58 -16.86 8.41
C ILE A 196 -1.86 -18.29 7.94
N ALA A 197 -1.50 -19.31 8.73
CA ALA A 197 -1.77 -20.70 8.39
C ALA A 197 -3.27 -20.95 8.17
N ARG A 198 -4.14 -20.39 9.01
CA ARG A 198 -5.59 -20.46 8.83
C ARG A 198 -6.06 -19.75 7.57
N LEU A 199 -5.53 -18.57 7.28
CA LEU A 199 -5.83 -17.82 6.06
C LEU A 199 -5.45 -18.64 4.81
N LEU A 200 -4.28 -19.25 4.81
CA LEU A 200 -3.78 -20.09 3.71
C LEU A 200 -4.54 -21.41 3.53
N GLN A 201 -5.18 -21.90 4.59
CA GLN A 201 -6.04 -23.09 4.55
C GLN A 201 -7.50 -22.76 4.21
N GLY A 202 -7.87 -21.48 4.17
CA GLY A 202 -9.20 -21.04 3.76
C GLY A 202 -9.23 -20.61 2.29
N ASP A 203 -10.41 -20.20 1.83
CA ASP A 203 -10.65 -19.74 0.45
C ASP A 203 -10.17 -18.30 0.21
N SER A 204 -8.92 -18.02 0.59
CA SER A 204 -8.31 -16.71 0.35
C SER A 204 -7.84 -16.58 -1.10
N SER A 205 -7.89 -15.36 -1.63
CA SER A 205 -7.37 -15.00 -2.96
C SER A 205 -5.84 -14.82 -2.98
N LEU A 206 -5.17 -15.05 -1.84
CA LEU A 206 -3.77 -14.77 -1.64
C LEU A 206 -2.88 -15.80 -2.38
N THR A 207 -2.03 -15.31 -3.27
CA THR A 207 -1.05 -16.11 -4.02
C THR A 207 0.39 -15.72 -3.71
N GLY A 208 0.61 -14.53 -3.14
CA GLY A 208 1.91 -14.02 -2.73
C GLY A 208 1.89 -13.55 -1.28
N LEU A 209 2.86 -14.00 -0.50
CA LEU A 209 3.04 -13.58 0.88
C LEU A 209 4.52 -13.34 1.15
N SER A 210 4.85 -12.14 1.61
CA SER A 210 6.18 -11.84 2.13
C SER A 210 6.10 -11.74 3.65
N LEU A 211 6.85 -12.59 4.33
CA LEU A 211 6.93 -12.62 5.78
C LEU A 211 8.20 -11.89 6.23
N GLY A 212 8.05 -10.96 7.17
CA GLY A 212 9.18 -10.28 7.82
C GLY A 212 9.19 -10.65 9.29
N PHE A 213 9.84 -11.75 9.65
CA PHE A 213 10.09 -12.11 11.05
C PHE A 213 11.30 -13.03 11.20
N ASN A 214 11.83 -13.12 12.43
CA ASN A 214 12.82 -14.14 12.80
C ASN A 214 12.06 -15.39 13.29
N PRO A 215 12.08 -16.50 12.54
CA PRO A 215 11.27 -17.66 12.88
C PRO A 215 11.74 -18.33 14.17
N THR A 216 10.80 -18.64 15.07
CA THR A 216 10.95 -19.74 16.01
C THR A 216 10.51 -21.04 15.33
N ALA A 217 11.14 -22.17 15.67
CA ALA A 217 10.83 -23.47 15.06
C ALA A 217 9.33 -23.81 15.08
N THR A 218 8.63 -23.47 16.16
CA THR A 218 7.19 -23.74 16.34
C THR A 218 6.29 -22.93 15.39
N GLY A 219 6.66 -21.69 15.07
CA GLY A 219 5.89 -20.86 14.13
C GLY A 219 5.94 -21.39 12.70
N LEU A 220 7.11 -21.86 12.27
CA LEU A 220 7.30 -22.45 10.95
C LEU A 220 6.48 -23.74 10.76
N CYS A 221 6.35 -24.58 11.80
CA CYS A 221 5.55 -25.80 11.70
C CYS A 221 4.12 -25.54 11.23
N PHE A 222 3.43 -24.52 11.77
CA PHE A 222 2.06 -24.19 11.35
C PHE A 222 1.98 -23.75 9.89
N LEU A 223 2.97 -22.99 9.41
CA LEU A 223 3.04 -22.56 8.01
C LEU A 223 3.32 -23.76 7.10
N CYS A 224 4.27 -24.62 7.45
CA CYS A 224 4.58 -25.82 6.68
C CYS A 224 3.37 -26.76 6.56
N GLU A 225 2.60 -26.94 7.63
CA GLU A 225 1.37 -27.73 7.60
C GLU A 225 0.30 -27.12 6.68
N ALA A 226 0.14 -25.80 6.71
CA ALA A 226 -0.79 -25.10 5.84
C ALA A 226 -0.42 -25.22 4.36
N LEU A 227 0.87 -25.06 4.03
CA LEU A 227 1.37 -25.13 2.65
C LEU A 227 1.25 -26.53 2.03
N LYS A 228 1.21 -27.59 2.84
CA LYS A 228 1.01 -28.97 2.37
C LYS A 228 -0.44 -29.26 1.96
N LYS A 229 -1.39 -28.40 2.33
CA LYS A 229 -2.80 -28.64 2.04
C LYS A 229 -3.10 -28.33 0.57
N PRO A 230 -3.91 -29.17 -0.11
CA PRO A 230 -4.19 -29.02 -1.54
C PRO A 230 -4.98 -27.74 -1.88
N ASN A 231 -5.63 -27.12 -0.89
CA ASN A 231 -6.40 -25.89 -1.05
C ASN A 231 -5.56 -24.62 -0.81
N CYS A 232 -4.25 -24.75 -0.57
CA CYS A 232 -3.37 -23.59 -0.42
C CYS A 232 -3.12 -22.94 -1.79
N ASN A 233 -3.62 -21.72 -1.98
CA ASN A 233 -3.46 -20.95 -3.22
C ASN A 233 -2.09 -20.25 -3.35
N LEU A 234 -1.21 -20.38 -2.36
CA LEU A 234 0.04 -19.64 -2.30
C LEU A 234 1.05 -20.16 -3.33
N LYS A 235 1.48 -19.27 -4.24
CA LYS A 235 2.48 -19.55 -5.28
C LYS A 235 3.86 -19.03 -4.92
N CYS A 236 3.92 -17.97 -4.12
CA CYS A 236 5.15 -17.31 -3.74
C CYS A 236 5.14 -17.00 -2.24
N LEU A 237 6.05 -17.65 -1.50
CA LEU A 237 6.35 -17.30 -0.12
C LEU A 237 7.77 -16.73 -0.08
N ARG A 238 7.91 -15.47 0.34
CA ARG A 238 9.22 -14.85 0.57
C ARG A 238 9.48 -14.72 2.05
N HIS A 239 10.68 -15.10 2.43
CA HIS A 239 11.23 -14.93 3.77
C HIS A 239 12.52 -14.12 3.64
N GLU A 240 12.55 -12.92 4.23
CA GLU A 240 13.74 -12.08 4.26
C GLU A 240 14.29 -12.07 5.68
N THR A 241 15.43 -12.75 5.88
CA THR A 241 16.27 -12.61 7.08
C THR A 241 17.11 -11.35 6.94
N PHE A 242 17.26 -10.59 8.03
CA PHE A 242 18.17 -9.44 8.09
C PHE A 242 19.63 -9.86 7.96
#